data_AF-A0A165ICD3-F1
#
_entry.id   AF-A0A165ICD3-F1
#
_cell.length_a   1.000
_cell.length_b   1.000
_cell.length_c   1.000
_cell.angle_alpha   90.00
_cell.angle_beta   90.00
_cell.angle_gamma   90.00
#
_symmetry.space_group_name_H-M   'P 1'
#
loop_
_entity.id
_entity.type
_entity.pdbx_description
1 polymer ?
#
loop_
_entity_poly.entity_id
_entity_poly.type
_entity_poly.pdbx_seq_one_letter_code
_entity_poly.pdbx_strand_id
1 'polypeptide(L)'
;MRAACAEQQKKYMLVAEDCQMALQLYPAYTEAWQRLARVELSLGHHNAAITALRGAMASLPWTGLSEDMQKQKREAHEKAIMEVKACWAAEVEWMYKRVRPWAVPSIDQPARRSLEFLTEVVSDGRHTHTSFWILIWSYAGIHTAVSGLWMLNQVPLRPPPIPGVMQTLECFALAVVRDGRAWHILSDIAQNILKEQASFEVTSANGWAAASAHRILKEAAERIFVSSQTWVQVRSALTVTTCAYILEAVEAHERYGNPDSAVIYYGNVIELMDGVRELPLGIPEDDRGLFFHRRTGRNVRALRIAAFMEAHAIHPDEFPIQTLQQHAQALLTEVATDLNMVGVDGPCFMAFFTYPAAKAYAALGFCECRLAKQAMAGTANMANHPIDAWMRGAVLYQRAATDLPDDEELKHAYLNEALKAYWHGQATLGKTLPLLLQIEAGLPGMKRLWENSMWALEGGLADLEESLSFLGDVRMMLNNGSATLDSVIKPSWL
;
A
#
# COMPACT_ATOMS: atom_id res chain seq x y z
N MET A 1 0.27 30.92 -4.85
CA MET A 1 1.27 30.73 -3.78
C MET A 1 1.00 29.49 -2.93
N ARG A 2 -0.21 29.28 -2.38
CA ARG A 2 -0.54 28.08 -1.59
C ARG A 2 -0.30 26.76 -2.35
N ALA A 3 -0.84 26.63 -3.57
CA ALA A 3 -0.64 25.47 -4.44
C ALA A 3 0.84 25.07 -4.63
N ALA A 4 1.74 26.04 -4.84
CA ALA A 4 3.16 25.75 -5.06
C ALA A 4 3.85 25.21 -3.79
N CYS A 5 3.47 25.72 -2.61
CA CYS A 5 3.98 25.21 -1.34
C CYS A 5 3.42 23.80 -1.03
N ALA A 6 2.13 23.58 -1.30
CA ALA A 6 1.50 22.27 -1.15
C ALA A 6 2.10 21.22 -2.11
N GLU A 7 2.47 21.62 -3.34
CA GLU A 7 3.15 20.76 -4.32
C GLU A 7 4.53 20.30 -3.81
N GLN A 8 5.30 21.20 -3.17
CA GLN A 8 6.58 20.84 -2.52
C GLN A 8 6.39 19.86 -1.35
N GLN A 9 5.25 19.90 -0.67
CA GLN A 9 4.87 18.96 0.38
C GLN A 9 4.16 17.70 -0.17
N LYS A 10 4.06 17.57 -1.50
CA LYS A 10 3.35 16.48 -2.18
C LYS A 10 1.88 16.32 -1.78
N LYS A 11 1.24 17.40 -1.34
CA LYS A 11 -0.20 17.44 -1.02
C LYS A 11 -1.04 17.59 -2.29
N TYR A 12 -0.91 16.63 -3.22
CA TYR A 12 -1.41 16.78 -4.60
C TYR A 12 -2.92 16.99 -4.71
N MET A 13 -3.75 16.37 -3.86
CA MET A 13 -5.20 16.65 -3.85
C MET A 13 -5.51 18.11 -3.48
N LEU A 14 -4.77 18.70 -2.54
CA LEU A 14 -4.92 20.12 -2.17
C LEU A 14 -4.46 21.03 -3.32
N VAL A 15 -3.40 20.65 -4.03
CA VAL A 15 -2.94 21.39 -5.21
C VAL A 15 -3.99 21.35 -6.34
N ALA A 16 -4.60 20.18 -6.58
CA ALA A 16 -5.65 20.03 -7.57
C ALA A 16 -6.84 20.94 -7.25
N GLU A 17 -7.29 20.96 -5.99
CA GLU A 17 -8.35 21.87 -5.52
C GLU A 17 -8.00 23.35 -5.71
N ASP A 18 -6.79 23.76 -5.31
CA ASP A 18 -6.33 25.15 -5.46
C ASP A 18 -6.30 25.57 -6.94
N CYS A 19 -5.82 24.69 -7.82
CA CYS A 19 -5.81 24.93 -9.25
C CYS A 19 -7.22 25.02 -9.82
N GLN A 20 -8.13 24.11 -9.45
CA GLN A 20 -9.52 24.14 -9.89
C GLN A 20 -10.23 25.43 -9.45
N MET A 21 -10.03 25.89 -8.20
CA MET A 21 -10.55 27.17 -7.72
C MET A 21 -9.96 28.35 -8.51
N ALA A 22 -8.65 28.35 -8.75
CA ALA A 22 -8.01 29.40 -9.55
C ALA A 22 -8.57 29.46 -10.98
N LEU A 23 -8.87 28.30 -11.58
CA LEU A 23 -9.43 28.19 -12.93
C LEU A 23 -10.90 28.58 -13.00
N GLN A 24 -11.67 28.42 -11.92
CA GLN A 24 -13.03 28.96 -11.83
C GLN A 24 -13.03 30.49 -11.85
N LEU A 25 -12.05 31.12 -11.19
CA LEU A 25 -11.90 32.58 -11.16
C LEU A 25 -11.28 33.11 -12.46
N TYR A 26 -10.28 32.40 -12.99
CA TYR A 26 -9.51 32.79 -14.17
C TYR A 26 -9.28 31.60 -15.11
N PRO A 27 -10.25 31.27 -15.99
CA PRO A 27 -10.13 30.12 -16.90
C PRO A 27 -8.95 30.18 -17.87
N ALA A 28 -8.44 31.39 -18.15
CA ALA A 28 -7.27 31.62 -19.00
C ALA A 28 -5.92 31.49 -18.26
N TYR A 29 -5.89 31.06 -16.99
CA TYR A 29 -4.65 30.95 -16.24
C TYR A 29 -3.87 29.67 -16.61
N THR A 30 -3.01 29.75 -17.62
CA THR A 30 -2.25 28.61 -18.17
C THR A 30 -1.43 27.85 -17.14
N GLU A 31 -0.79 28.54 -16.19
CA GLU A 31 0.06 27.88 -15.18
C GLU A 31 -0.78 27.00 -14.22
N ALA A 32 -2.01 27.41 -13.89
CA ALA A 32 -2.91 26.60 -13.09
C ALA A 32 -3.35 25.34 -13.84
N TRP A 33 -3.62 25.42 -15.15
CA TRP A 33 -3.88 24.25 -15.99
C TRP A 33 -2.69 23.29 -16.04
N GLN A 34 -1.47 23.82 -16.23
CA GLN A 34 -0.25 23.00 -16.26
C GLN A 34 0.03 22.32 -14.93
N ARG A 35 -0.15 23.03 -13.81
CA ARG A 35 0.00 22.47 -12.47
C ARG A 35 -1.07 21.42 -12.19
N LEU A 36 -2.33 21.69 -12.55
CA LEU A 36 -3.42 20.72 -12.44
C LEU A 36 -3.10 19.45 -13.22
N ALA A 37 -2.63 19.56 -14.46
CA ALA A 37 -2.24 18.40 -15.26
C ALA A 37 -1.19 17.52 -14.59
N ARG A 38 -0.13 18.12 -14.02
CA ARG A 38 0.91 17.37 -13.31
C ARG A 38 0.36 16.62 -12.10
N VAL A 39 -0.43 17.30 -11.26
CA VAL A 39 -0.93 16.67 -10.03
C VAL A 39 -2.00 15.62 -10.29
N GLU A 40 -2.85 15.82 -11.30
CA GLU A 40 -3.81 14.79 -11.72
C GLU A 40 -3.10 13.56 -12.27
N LEU A 41 -1.97 13.73 -12.99
CA LEU A 41 -1.14 12.61 -13.42
C LEU A 41 -0.51 11.88 -12.22
N SER A 42 0.03 12.61 -11.24
CA SER A 42 0.57 12.01 -10.01
C SER A 42 -0.49 11.29 -9.16
N LEU A 43 -1.77 11.61 -9.35
CA LEU A 43 -2.90 10.93 -8.71
C LEU A 43 -3.43 9.74 -9.54
N GLY A 44 -2.84 9.45 -10.71
CA GLY A 44 -3.31 8.42 -11.64
C GLY A 44 -4.55 8.82 -12.46
N HIS A 45 -4.99 10.08 -12.40
CA HIS A 45 -6.16 10.58 -13.11
C HIS A 45 -5.84 11.01 -14.55
N HIS A 46 -5.44 10.06 -15.39
CA HIS A 46 -4.98 10.32 -16.76
C HIS A 46 -5.93 11.16 -17.61
N ASN A 47 -7.23 10.91 -17.51
CA ASN A 47 -8.24 11.68 -18.24
C ASN A 47 -8.33 13.14 -17.77
N ALA A 48 -8.23 13.38 -16.47
CA ALA A 48 -8.21 14.73 -15.90
C ALA A 48 -6.92 15.46 -16.29
N ALA A 49 -5.78 14.77 -16.26
CA ALA A 49 -4.49 15.31 -16.71
C ALA A 49 -4.53 15.73 -18.19
N ILE A 50 -5.06 14.88 -19.09
CA ILE A 50 -5.22 15.22 -20.52
C ILE A 50 -6.16 16.41 -20.70
N THR A 51 -7.26 16.46 -19.96
CA THR A 51 -8.20 17.58 -20.02
C THR A 51 -7.55 18.88 -19.58
N ALA A 52 -6.76 18.84 -18.50
CA ALA A 52 -6.01 19.98 -18.02
C ALA A 52 -4.92 20.45 -19.00
N LEU A 53 -4.20 19.54 -19.66
CA LEU A 53 -3.23 19.89 -20.72
C LEU A 53 -3.90 20.55 -21.93
N ARG A 54 -5.08 20.08 -22.33
CA ARG A 54 -5.89 20.74 -23.37
C ARG A 54 -6.33 22.14 -22.94
N GLY A 55 -6.72 22.31 -21.68
CA GLY A 55 -7.00 23.63 -21.09
C GLY A 55 -5.77 24.55 -21.10
N ALA A 56 -4.59 24.03 -20.80
CA ALA A 56 -3.33 24.77 -20.88
C ALA A 56 -3.05 25.26 -22.31
N MET A 57 -3.23 24.39 -23.31
CA MET A 57 -3.08 24.76 -24.73
C MET A 57 -4.07 25.86 -25.15
N ALA A 58 -5.33 25.73 -24.77
CA ALA A 58 -6.38 26.67 -25.12
C ALA A 58 -6.23 28.03 -24.43
N SER A 59 -5.56 28.07 -23.28
CA SER A 59 -5.36 29.30 -22.50
C SER A 59 -4.07 30.06 -22.81
N LEU A 60 -3.25 29.59 -23.78
CA LEU A 60 -2.01 30.27 -24.14
C LEU A 60 -2.28 31.73 -24.54
N PRO A 61 -1.50 32.71 -24.04
CA PRO A 61 -1.77 34.11 -24.29
C PRO A 61 -1.51 34.46 -25.76
N TRP A 62 -2.51 35.10 -26.37
CA TRP A 62 -2.52 35.55 -27.76
C TRP A 62 -1.61 36.77 -27.97
N THR A 63 -1.40 37.55 -26.90
CA THR A 63 -0.53 38.74 -26.86
C THR A 63 0.66 38.50 -25.92
N GLY A 64 1.83 39.04 -26.24
CA GLY A 64 3.02 38.95 -25.38
C GLY A 64 3.90 37.70 -25.55
N LEU A 65 3.51 36.75 -26.43
CA LEU A 65 4.38 35.68 -26.93
C LEU A 65 4.55 35.83 -28.44
N SER A 66 5.75 35.55 -28.97
CA SER A 66 5.94 35.40 -30.41
C SER A 66 5.19 34.17 -30.94
N GLU A 67 4.85 34.16 -32.22
CA GLU A 67 4.19 33.02 -32.87
C GLU A 67 4.98 31.71 -32.68
N ASP A 68 6.32 31.78 -32.79
CA ASP A 68 7.21 30.65 -32.57
C ASP A 68 7.15 30.11 -31.14
N MET A 69 7.13 30.98 -30.13
CA MET A 69 7.01 30.56 -28.72
C MET A 69 5.64 29.94 -28.43
N GLN A 70 4.57 30.47 -29.04
CA GLN A 70 3.25 29.86 -28.89
C GLN A 70 3.20 28.48 -29.55
N LYS A 71 3.77 28.33 -30.75
CA LYS A 71 3.87 27.05 -31.45
C LYS A 71 4.66 26.03 -30.61
N GLN A 72 5.83 26.42 -30.11
CA GLN A 72 6.66 25.56 -29.26
C GLN A 72 5.93 25.11 -27.99
N LYS A 73 5.19 26.00 -27.31
CA LYS A 73 4.40 25.63 -26.13
C LYS A 73 3.25 24.69 -26.46
N ARG A 74 2.56 24.90 -27.60
CA ARG A 74 1.51 23.98 -28.07
C ARG A 74 2.08 22.59 -28.33
N GLU A 75 3.18 22.51 -29.07
CA GLU A 75 3.88 21.24 -29.35
C GLU A 75 4.33 20.55 -28.05
N ALA A 76 4.83 21.30 -27.07
CA ALA A 76 5.20 20.74 -25.77
C ALA A 76 4.00 20.13 -25.02
N HIS A 77 2.84 20.78 -25.05
CA HIS A 77 1.63 20.25 -24.45
C HIS A 77 1.05 19.05 -25.20
N GLU A 78 1.08 19.05 -26.53
CA GLU A 78 0.70 17.88 -27.34
C GLU A 78 1.59 16.69 -27.04
N LYS A 79 2.90 16.92 -26.93
CA LYS A 79 3.87 15.90 -26.51
C LYS A 79 3.52 15.35 -25.13
N ALA A 80 3.26 16.20 -24.15
CA ALA A 80 2.87 15.79 -22.81
C ALA A 80 1.56 14.96 -22.82
N ILE A 81 0.57 15.32 -23.65
CA ILE A 81 -0.66 14.52 -23.81
C ILE A 81 -0.34 13.13 -24.35
N MET A 82 0.58 13.02 -25.32
CA MET A 82 1.00 11.73 -25.86
C MET A 82 1.77 10.90 -24.82
N GLU A 83 2.62 11.52 -24.01
CA GLU A 83 3.32 10.88 -22.89
C GLU A 83 2.33 10.33 -21.85
N VAL A 84 1.32 11.12 -21.45
CA VAL A 84 0.25 10.66 -20.53
C VAL A 84 -0.52 9.48 -21.11
N LYS A 85 -0.90 9.53 -22.39
CA LYS A 85 -1.59 8.41 -23.06
C LYS A 85 -0.73 7.15 -23.12
N ALA A 86 0.56 7.29 -23.37
CA ALA A 86 1.50 6.17 -23.42
C ALA A 86 1.67 5.55 -22.02
N CYS A 87 1.79 6.37 -20.98
CA CYS A 87 1.81 5.92 -19.59
C CYS A 87 0.54 5.14 -19.24
N TRP A 88 -0.64 5.70 -19.54
CA TRP A 88 -1.90 5.01 -19.31
C TRP A 88 -2.01 3.68 -20.08
N ALA A 89 -1.56 3.64 -21.34
CA ALA A 89 -1.54 2.41 -22.12
C ALA A 89 -0.61 1.34 -21.49
N ALA A 90 0.54 1.75 -20.96
CA ALA A 90 1.48 0.85 -20.28
C ALA A 90 0.89 0.30 -18.98
N GLU A 91 0.17 1.10 -18.19
CA GLU A 91 -0.54 0.63 -16.99
C GLU A 91 -1.63 -0.39 -17.34
N VAL A 92 -2.40 -0.12 -18.40
CA VAL A 92 -3.42 -1.07 -18.90
C VAL A 92 -2.77 -2.37 -19.38
N GLU A 93 -1.67 -2.28 -20.12
CA GLU A 93 -0.92 -3.45 -20.57
C GLU A 93 -0.37 -4.26 -19.38
N TRP A 94 0.16 -3.58 -18.36
CA TRP A 94 0.62 -4.20 -17.11
C TRP A 94 -0.51 -4.96 -16.43
N MET A 95 -1.69 -4.35 -16.29
CA MET A 95 -2.88 -4.99 -15.72
C MET A 95 -3.28 -6.28 -16.48
N TYR A 96 -3.09 -6.33 -17.80
CA TYR A 96 -3.38 -7.54 -18.59
C TYR A 96 -2.29 -8.61 -18.51
N LYS A 97 -1.03 -8.22 -18.32
CA LYS A 97 0.11 -9.15 -18.20
C LYS A 97 0.30 -9.71 -16.80
N ARG A 98 -0.10 -8.97 -15.76
CA ARG A 98 0.02 -9.42 -14.36
C ARG A 98 -0.74 -10.73 -14.16
N VAL A 99 -0.15 -11.62 -13.37
CA VAL A 99 -0.82 -12.87 -13.00
C VAL A 99 -2.13 -12.52 -12.28
N ARG A 100 -3.18 -13.27 -12.59
CA ARG A 100 -4.52 -13.06 -12.06
C ARG A 100 -4.78 -14.09 -10.97
N PRO A 101 -4.76 -13.73 -9.67
CA PRO A 101 -4.95 -14.72 -8.60
C PRO A 101 -6.31 -15.41 -8.67
N TRP A 102 -7.35 -14.73 -9.18
CA TRP A 102 -8.66 -15.35 -9.40
C TRP A 102 -8.70 -16.35 -10.57
N ALA A 103 -7.65 -16.42 -11.41
CA ALA A 103 -7.52 -17.47 -12.41
C ALA A 103 -7.05 -18.80 -11.80
N VAL A 104 -6.49 -18.77 -10.58
CA VAL A 104 -6.25 -19.97 -9.77
C VAL A 104 -7.61 -20.59 -9.43
N PRO A 105 -7.78 -21.93 -9.57
CA PRO A 105 -9.01 -22.61 -9.18
C PRO A 105 -9.41 -22.23 -7.76
N SER A 106 -10.71 -22.01 -7.52
CA SER A 106 -11.18 -21.51 -6.22
C SER A 106 -10.72 -22.37 -5.04
N ILE A 107 -10.58 -23.69 -5.20
CA ILE A 107 -10.09 -24.60 -4.16
C ILE A 107 -8.64 -24.35 -3.75
N ASP A 108 -7.83 -23.86 -4.69
CA ASP A 108 -6.39 -23.66 -4.52
C ASP A 108 -6.05 -22.23 -4.07
N GLN A 109 -7.03 -21.33 -4.01
CA GLN A 109 -6.85 -19.96 -3.52
C GLN A 109 -6.58 -19.95 -2.01
N PRO A 110 -5.69 -19.07 -1.50
CA PRO A 110 -5.34 -19.03 -0.07
C PRO A 110 -6.54 -18.95 0.87
N ALA A 111 -7.54 -18.15 0.50
CA ALA A 111 -8.77 -18.01 1.26
C ALA A 111 -9.54 -19.34 1.39
N ARG A 112 -9.62 -20.13 0.32
CA ARG A 112 -10.33 -21.41 0.34
C ARG A 112 -9.54 -22.51 1.05
N ARG A 113 -8.22 -22.56 0.83
CA ARG A 113 -7.31 -23.45 1.57
C ARG A 113 -7.39 -23.20 3.08
N SER A 114 -7.51 -21.93 3.49
CA SER A 114 -7.69 -21.58 4.90
C SER A 114 -8.95 -22.21 5.52
N LEU A 115 -10.07 -22.29 4.77
CA LEU A 115 -11.31 -22.89 5.26
C LEU A 115 -11.16 -24.39 5.52
N GLU A 116 -10.38 -25.10 4.72
CA GLU A 116 -10.09 -26.52 4.93
C GLU A 116 -9.22 -26.73 6.18
N PHE A 117 -8.34 -25.76 6.45
CA PHE A 117 -7.47 -25.74 7.63
C PHE A 117 -8.22 -25.41 8.94
N LEU A 118 -9.42 -24.83 8.87
CA LEU A 118 -10.23 -24.46 10.04
C LEU A 118 -10.47 -25.64 11.00
N THR A 119 -10.77 -26.83 10.45
CA THR A 119 -11.08 -28.02 11.26
C THR A 119 -9.87 -28.46 12.08
N GLU A 120 -8.67 -28.37 11.51
CA GLU A 120 -7.40 -28.70 12.17
C GLU A 120 -7.06 -27.67 13.26
N VAL A 121 -7.19 -26.37 12.94
CA VAL A 121 -6.92 -25.27 13.89
C VAL A 121 -7.84 -25.33 15.11
N VAL A 122 -9.14 -25.59 14.90
CA VAL A 122 -10.13 -25.64 15.98
C VAL A 122 -9.95 -26.89 16.85
N SER A 123 -9.57 -28.01 16.26
CA SER A 123 -9.42 -29.29 16.98
C SER A 123 -8.15 -29.36 17.84
N ASP A 124 -7.05 -28.70 17.44
CA ASP A 124 -5.78 -28.79 18.16
C ASP A 124 -5.68 -27.81 19.35
N GLY A 125 -6.59 -26.82 19.43
CA GLY A 125 -6.76 -25.89 20.56
C GLY A 125 -5.55 -24.99 20.88
N ARG A 126 -4.46 -25.09 20.12
CA ARG A 126 -3.14 -24.50 20.41
C ARG A 126 -2.62 -23.50 19.36
N HIS A 127 -3.34 -23.28 18.26
CA HIS A 127 -2.88 -22.43 17.16
C HIS A 127 -3.48 -21.02 17.23
N THR A 128 -3.12 -20.25 18.27
CA THR A 128 -3.43 -18.81 18.31
C THR A 128 -2.47 -17.98 17.46
N HIS A 129 -1.31 -18.54 17.09
CA HIS A 129 -0.26 -17.88 16.33
C HIS A 129 -0.09 -18.51 14.93
N THR A 130 -1.08 -18.30 14.07
CA THR A 130 -1.14 -18.81 12.68
C THR A 130 -1.66 -17.69 11.77
N SER A 131 -1.10 -17.59 10.56
CA SER A 131 -1.57 -16.67 9.52
C SER A 131 -2.99 -16.97 9.02
N PHE A 132 -3.49 -18.18 9.29
CA PHE A 132 -4.89 -18.58 9.06
C PHE A 132 -5.89 -17.54 9.59
N TRP A 133 -5.68 -17.01 10.80
CA TRP A 133 -6.61 -16.06 11.39
C TRP A 133 -6.70 -14.77 10.57
N ILE A 134 -5.58 -14.23 10.13
CA ILE A 134 -5.57 -13.02 9.31
C ILE A 134 -6.32 -13.24 7.99
N LEU A 135 -6.11 -14.41 7.36
CA LEU A 135 -6.80 -14.80 6.14
C LEU A 135 -8.31 -14.91 6.34
N ILE A 136 -8.78 -15.68 7.32
CA ILE A 136 -10.21 -15.98 7.46
C ILE A 136 -11.02 -14.72 7.78
N TRP A 137 -10.49 -13.85 8.64
CA TRP A 137 -11.15 -12.61 9.03
C TRP A 137 -11.21 -11.61 7.88
N SER A 138 -10.14 -11.52 7.08
CA SER A 138 -10.13 -10.65 5.89
C SER A 138 -11.06 -11.21 4.81
N TYR A 139 -11.05 -12.52 4.59
CA TYR A 139 -11.94 -13.20 3.64
C TYR A 139 -13.42 -13.03 4.00
N ALA A 140 -13.80 -13.19 5.27
CA ALA A 140 -15.18 -12.97 5.72
C ALA A 140 -15.66 -11.53 5.44
N GLY A 141 -14.77 -10.55 5.61
CA GLY A 141 -15.03 -9.16 5.25
C GLY A 141 -15.26 -8.98 3.74
N ILE A 142 -14.37 -9.53 2.91
CA ILE A 142 -14.52 -9.50 1.44
C ILE A 142 -15.82 -10.19 1.00
N HIS A 143 -16.14 -11.37 1.53
CA HIS A 143 -17.35 -12.09 1.15
C HIS A 143 -18.63 -11.31 1.47
N THR A 144 -18.68 -10.69 2.66
CA THR A 144 -19.77 -9.80 3.05
C THR A 144 -19.90 -8.63 2.07
N ALA A 145 -18.77 -8.00 1.73
CA ALA A 145 -18.73 -6.85 0.86
C ALA A 145 -19.12 -7.19 -0.60
N VAL A 146 -18.65 -8.33 -1.12
CA VAL A 146 -19.01 -8.84 -2.46
C VAL A 146 -20.52 -9.10 -2.56
N SER A 147 -21.15 -9.61 -1.50
CA SER A 147 -22.60 -9.79 -1.45
C SER A 147 -23.34 -8.44 -1.60
N GLY A 148 -22.83 -7.38 -0.96
CA GLY A 148 -23.32 -6.00 -1.12
C GLY A 148 -23.18 -5.47 -2.56
N LEU A 149 -22.05 -5.72 -3.22
CA LEU A 149 -21.83 -5.31 -4.63
C LEU A 149 -22.84 -5.94 -5.58
N TRP A 150 -23.13 -7.24 -5.43
CA TRP A 150 -24.06 -7.90 -6.35
C TRP A 150 -25.50 -7.40 -6.21
N MET A 151 -25.87 -6.83 -5.07
CA MET A 151 -27.18 -6.20 -4.89
C MET A 151 -27.30 -4.89 -5.67
N LEU A 152 -26.20 -4.17 -5.93
CA LEU A 152 -26.17 -2.99 -6.81
C LEU A 152 -26.56 -3.36 -8.25
N ASN A 153 -26.10 -4.52 -8.73
CA ASN A 153 -26.25 -4.97 -10.12
C ASN A 153 -27.59 -5.63 -10.48
N GLN A 154 -28.44 -5.98 -9.51
CA GLN A 154 -29.63 -6.81 -9.74
C GLN A 154 -30.91 -6.03 -10.04
N VAL A 155 -30.90 -4.69 -10.11
CA VAL A 155 -32.12 -3.89 -10.29
C VAL A 155 -32.16 -3.20 -11.66
N PRO A 156 -33.03 -3.64 -12.60
CA PRO A 156 -33.07 -3.08 -13.94
C PRO A 156 -33.65 -1.64 -13.96
N LEU A 157 -32.98 -0.81 -14.74
CA LEU A 157 -33.26 0.55 -15.19
C LEU A 157 -34.75 0.95 -15.21
N ARG A 158 -35.17 1.68 -14.18
CA ARG A 158 -36.17 2.77 -14.25
C ARG A 158 -35.59 3.95 -13.46
N PRO A 159 -35.90 5.21 -13.80
CA PRO A 159 -35.40 6.34 -13.03
C PRO A 159 -36.17 6.41 -11.71
N PRO A 160 -35.63 5.85 -10.62
CA PRO A 160 -35.17 6.67 -9.49
C PRO A 160 -33.83 6.09 -8.89
N PRO A 161 -33.33 6.53 -7.71
CA PRO A 161 -31.91 6.53 -7.38
C PRO A 161 -31.32 5.12 -7.37
N ILE A 162 -30.04 5.00 -7.78
CA ILE A 162 -29.24 3.77 -7.76
C ILE A 162 -29.43 3.09 -6.39
N PRO A 163 -30.12 1.94 -6.30
CA PRO A 163 -30.27 1.24 -5.04
C PRO A 163 -28.98 0.46 -4.75
N GLY A 164 -28.36 0.69 -3.60
CA GLY A 164 -27.17 -0.04 -3.16
C GLY A 164 -27.22 -0.35 -1.66
N VAL A 165 -26.31 -1.21 -1.21
CA VAL A 165 -26.18 -1.59 0.21
C VAL A 165 -25.10 -0.74 0.86
N MET A 166 -25.47 0.07 1.86
CA MET A 166 -24.50 0.85 2.64
C MET A 166 -23.54 -0.07 3.41
N GLN A 167 -22.36 0.46 3.79
CA GLN A 167 -21.30 -0.24 4.54
C GLN A 167 -20.58 -1.33 3.73
N THR A 168 -20.82 -1.42 2.42
CA THR A 168 -20.08 -2.33 1.54
C THR A 168 -18.62 -1.87 1.45
N LEU A 169 -18.38 -0.57 1.28
CA LEU A 169 -17.01 -0.01 1.28
C LEU A 169 -16.28 -0.23 2.60
N GLU A 170 -16.98 -0.08 3.73
CA GLU A 170 -16.40 -0.31 5.06
C GLU A 170 -15.94 -1.76 5.25
N CYS A 171 -16.73 -2.73 4.78
CA CYS A 171 -16.34 -4.14 4.83
C CYS A 171 -15.09 -4.41 3.96
N PHE A 172 -15.01 -3.84 2.76
CA PHE A 172 -13.84 -3.95 1.89
C PHE A 172 -12.60 -3.30 2.52
N ALA A 173 -12.72 -2.04 2.90
CA ALA A 173 -11.60 -1.27 3.44
C ALA A 173 -11.08 -1.92 4.72
N LEU A 174 -11.94 -2.43 5.61
CA LEU A 174 -11.51 -3.11 6.82
C LEU A 174 -10.77 -4.42 6.53
N ALA A 175 -11.24 -5.21 5.55
CA ALA A 175 -10.57 -6.45 5.15
C ALA A 175 -9.17 -6.15 4.60
N VAL A 176 -9.03 -5.15 3.74
CA VAL A 176 -7.75 -4.78 3.12
C VAL A 176 -6.81 -4.09 4.12
N VAL A 177 -7.34 -3.26 5.02
CA VAL A 177 -6.52 -2.69 6.10
C VAL A 177 -6.04 -3.80 7.03
N ARG A 178 -6.84 -4.83 7.31
CA ARG A 178 -6.37 -5.98 8.09
C ARG A 178 -5.25 -6.72 7.36
N ASP A 179 -5.43 -7.02 6.08
CA ASP A 179 -4.43 -7.63 5.22
C ASP A 179 -4.58 -7.16 3.76
N GLY A 180 -3.56 -6.47 3.24
CA GLY A 180 -3.55 -5.94 1.87
C GLY A 180 -3.82 -7.03 0.82
N ARG A 181 -3.39 -8.27 1.10
CA ARG A 181 -3.55 -9.42 0.21
C ARG A 181 -5.01 -9.81 -0.01
N ALA A 182 -5.92 -9.36 0.85
CA ALA A 182 -7.36 -9.56 0.69
C ALA A 182 -7.90 -8.96 -0.62
N TRP A 183 -7.22 -7.95 -1.18
CA TRP A 183 -7.55 -7.37 -2.48
C TRP A 183 -7.55 -8.41 -3.61
N HIS A 184 -6.62 -9.36 -3.58
CA HIS A 184 -6.44 -10.37 -4.63
C HIS A 184 -7.54 -11.44 -4.68
N ILE A 185 -8.42 -11.47 -3.69
CA ILE A 185 -9.60 -12.34 -3.65
C ILE A 185 -10.68 -11.80 -4.60
N LEU A 186 -10.65 -10.50 -4.90
CA LEU A 186 -11.64 -9.84 -5.75
C LEU A 186 -11.42 -10.14 -7.23
N SER A 187 -12.49 -10.53 -7.92
CA SER A 187 -12.49 -10.62 -9.38
C SER A 187 -12.48 -9.24 -10.03
N ASP A 188 -11.96 -9.15 -11.26
CA ASP A 188 -12.00 -7.91 -12.07
C ASP A 188 -13.39 -7.27 -12.16
N ILE A 189 -14.43 -8.10 -12.25
CA ILE A 189 -15.82 -7.63 -12.35
C ILE A 189 -16.21 -6.94 -11.04
N ALA A 190 -15.93 -7.57 -9.89
CA ALA A 190 -16.21 -6.98 -8.59
C ALA A 190 -15.45 -5.66 -8.38
N GLN A 191 -14.17 -5.60 -8.79
CA GLN A 191 -13.37 -4.37 -8.70
C GLN A 191 -13.95 -3.24 -9.56
N ASN A 192 -14.52 -3.54 -10.74
CA ASN A 192 -15.16 -2.52 -11.57
C ASN A 192 -16.44 -1.97 -10.92
N ILE A 193 -17.28 -2.84 -10.34
CA ILE A 193 -18.52 -2.45 -9.67
C ILE A 193 -18.22 -1.64 -8.39
N LEU A 194 -17.08 -1.88 -7.75
CA LEU A 194 -16.67 -1.20 -6.52
C LEU A 194 -16.62 0.33 -6.68
N LYS A 195 -16.26 0.85 -7.87
CA LYS A 195 -16.26 2.30 -8.15
C LYS A 195 -17.66 2.91 -8.14
N GLU A 196 -18.62 2.18 -8.71
CA GLU A 196 -20.03 2.58 -8.71
C GLU A 196 -20.61 2.52 -7.29
N GLN A 197 -20.27 1.45 -6.55
CA GLN A 197 -20.62 1.33 -5.14
C GLN A 197 -20.03 2.46 -4.29
N ALA A 198 -18.77 2.84 -4.54
CA ALA A 198 -18.13 3.95 -3.84
C ALA A 198 -18.86 5.27 -4.10
N SER A 199 -19.18 5.54 -5.37
CA SER A 199 -19.96 6.73 -5.76
C SER A 199 -21.33 6.76 -5.09
N PHE A 200 -22.02 5.61 -5.05
CA PHE A 200 -23.32 5.45 -4.39
C PHE A 200 -23.23 5.73 -2.88
N GLU A 201 -22.33 5.08 -2.15
CA GLU A 201 -22.24 5.23 -0.70
C GLU A 201 -21.76 6.63 -0.31
N VAL A 202 -20.77 7.18 -1.00
CA VAL A 202 -20.27 8.54 -0.74
C VAL A 202 -21.39 9.54 -0.91
N THR A 203 -22.17 9.44 -1.99
CA THR A 203 -23.32 10.33 -2.23
C THR A 203 -24.39 10.14 -1.15
N SER A 204 -24.73 8.89 -0.83
CA SER A 204 -25.78 8.55 0.14
C SER A 204 -25.43 8.99 1.56
N ALA A 205 -24.15 8.96 1.94
CA ALA A 205 -23.67 9.42 3.23
C ALA A 205 -23.42 10.94 3.30
N ASN A 206 -23.60 11.69 2.19
CA ASN A 206 -23.14 13.07 2.03
C ASN A 206 -21.63 13.22 2.30
N GLY A 207 -20.84 12.22 1.90
CA GLY A 207 -19.38 12.25 1.97
C GLY A 207 -18.76 13.16 0.90
N TRP A 208 -17.45 13.03 0.71
CA TRP A 208 -16.69 13.82 -0.25
C TRP A 208 -16.17 12.95 -1.38
N ALA A 209 -16.68 13.15 -2.59
CA ALA A 209 -16.27 12.38 -3.77
C ALA A 209 -14.79 12.61 -4.12
N ALA A 210 -14.34 13.87 -4.09
CA ALA A 210 -12.96 14.24 -4.33
C ALA A 210 -12.66 15.53 -3.55
N ALA A 211 -11.85 15.42 -2.50
CA ALA A 211 -11.40 16.56 -1.70
C ALA A 211 -10.09 16.24 -0.96
N SER A 212 -9.30 17.26 -0.65
CA SER A 212 -8.12 17.10 0.21
C SER A 212 -8.52 16.83 1.66
N ALA A 213 -7.64 16.14 2.40
CA ALA A 213 -7.83 15.91 3.83
C ALA A 213 -8.11 17.22 4.59
N HIS A 214 -7.37 18.28 4.26
CA HIS A 214 -7.53 19.61 4.84
C HIS A 214 -8.95 20.16 4.64
N ARG A 215 -9.48 20.10 3.42
CA ARG A 215 -10.83 20.59 3.11
C ARG A 215 -11.89 19.75 3.82
N ILE A 216 -11.77 18.43 3.78
CA ILE A 216 -12.70 17.50 4.42
C ILE A 216 -12.78 17.78 5.92
N LEU A 217 -11.64 17.90 6.61
CA LEU A 217 -11.60 18.16 8.05
C LEU A 217 -12.23 19.51 8.40
N LYS A 218 -11.96 20.54 7.59
CA LYS A 218 -12.56 21.87 7.75
C LYS A 218 -14.09 21.80 7.61
N GLU A 219 -14.58 21.23 6.52
CA GLU A 219 -16.03 21.10 6.27
C GLU A 219 -16.71 20.19 7.30
N ALA A 220 -16.04 19.13 7.75
CA ALA A 220 -16.54 18.27 8.82
C ALA A 220 -16.71 19.04 10.13
N ALA A 221 -15.70 19.83 10.52
CA ALA A 221 -15.80 20.70 11.69
C ALA A 221 -16.94 21.72 11.54
N GLU A 222 -17.09 22.34 10.38
CA GLU A 222 -18.20 23.27 10.11
C GLU A 222 -19.56 22.57 10.24
N ARG A 223 -19.72 21.36 9.70
CA ARG A 223 -20.97 20.58 9.82
C ARG A 223 -21.33 20.29 11.28
N ILE A 224 -20.35 19.96 12.11
CA ILE A 224 -20.54 19.62 13.53
C ILE A 224 -20.83 20.89 14.35
N PHE A 225 -19.97 21.89 14.26
CA PHE A 225 -19.97 23.02 15.20
C PHE A 225 -20.80 24.21 14.74
N VAL A 226 -21.06 24.34 13.43
CA VAL A 226 -21.82 25.47 12.86
C VAL A 226 -23.20 25.01 12.39
N SER A 227 -23.25 23.96 11.58
CA SER A 227 -24.50 23.48 10.97
C SER A 227 -25.35 22.59 11.90
N SER A 228 -24.90 22.34 13.13
CA SER A 228 -25.59 21.51 14.14
C SER A 228 -25.89 20.07 13.68
N GLN A 229 -25.10 19.52 12.75
CA GLN A 229 -25.20 18.09 12.42
C GLN A 229 -24.66 17.25 13.57
N THR A 230 -25.26 16.08 13.77
CA THR A 230 -24.79 15.15 14.81
C THR A 230 -23.46 14.51 14.42
N TRP A 231 -22.65 14.14 15.41
CA TRP A 231 -21.43 13.37 15.17
C TRP A 231 -21.70 12.11 14.36
N VAL A 232 -22.80 11.39 14.61
CA VAL A 232 -23.16 10.16 13.90
C VAL A 232 -23.29 10.40 12.39
N GLN A 233 -23.92 11.51 11.97
CA GLN A 233 -24.08 11.87 10.57
C GLN A 233 -22.73 12.20 9.92
N VAL A 234 -21.93 13.04 10.56
CA VAL A 234 -20.62 13.46 10.02
C VAL A 234 -19.62 12.30 10.02
N ARG A 235 -19.66 11.43 11.05
CA ARG A 235 -18.88 10.20 11.13
C ARG A 235 -19.18 9.28 9.95
N SER A 236 -20.45 9.10 9.59
CA SER A 236 -20.82 8.27 8.43
C SER A 236 -20.19 8.80 7.13
N ALA A 237 -20.31 10.11 6.87
CA ALA A 237 -19.68 10.77 5.74
C ALA A 237 -18.15 10.61 5.73
N LEU A 238 -17.50 10.82 6.88
CA LEU A 238 -16.05 10.67 7.04
C LEU A 238 -15.61 9.22 6.83
N THR A 239 -16.31 8.24 7.41
CA THR A 239 -15.99 6.82 7.28
C THR A 239 -16.03 6.41 5.81
N VAL A 240 -17.13 6.66 5.11
CA VAL A 240 -17.28 6.23 3.71
C VAL A 240 -16.23 6.90 2.82
N THR A 241 -15.93 8.18 3.05
CA THR A 241 -14.89 8.91 2.31
C THR A 241 -13.49 8.32 2.58
N THR A 242 -13.19 7.99 3.83
CA THR A 242 -11.92 7.38 4.23
C THR A 242 -11.77 5.99 3.60
N CYS A 243 -12.83 5.18 3.62
CA CYS A 243 -12.86 3.87 2.97
C CYS A 243 -12.63 3.98 1.46
N ALA A 244 -13.27 4.94 0.80
CA ALA A 244 -13.05 5.18 -0.63
C ALA A 244 -11.58 5.48 -0.92
N TYR A 245 -10.92 6.35 -0.14
CA TYR A 245 -9.50 6.68 -0.38
C TYR A 245 -8.54 5.53 -0.06
N ILE A 246 -8.86 4.69 0.92
CA ILE A 246 -8.12 3.45 1.17
C ILE A 246 -8.21 2.54 -0.06
N LEU A 247 -9.41 2.36 -0.61
CA LEU A 247 -9.62 1.47 -1.75
C LEU A 247 -9.01 2.02 -3.04
N GLU A 248 -9.04 3.35 -3.26
CA GLU A 248 -8.32 4.01 -4.36
C GLU A 248 -6.79 3.81 -4.22
N ALA A 249 -6.24 3.91 -3.00
CA ALA A 249 -4.82 3.66 -2.76
C ALA A 249 -4.42 2.21 -3.09
N VAL A 250 -5.26 1.26 -2.68
CA VAL A 250 -5.04 -0.18 -2.92
C VAL A 250 -5.19 -0.49 -4.40
N GLU A 251 -6.20 0.06 -5.08
CA GLU A 251 -6.36 -0.14 -6.52
C GLU A 251 -5.19 0.46 -7.31
N ALA A 252 -4.73 1.67 -6.95
CA ALA A 252 -3.54 2.27 -7.54
C ALA A 252 -2.31 1.36 -7.40
N HIS A 253 -2.07 0.82 -6.20
CA HIS A 253 -0.94 -0.06 -5.94
C HIS A 253 -1.08 -1.42 -6.63
N GLU A 254 -2.19 -2.12 -6.36
CA GLU A 254 -2.36 -3.53 -6.71
C GLU A 254 -2.98 -3.77 -8.09
N ARG A 255 -3.78 -2.84 -8.62
CA ARG A 255 -4.41 -3.04 -9.92
C ARG A 255 -3.66 -2.36 -11.04
N TYR A 256 -3.11 -1.18 -10.77
CA TYR A 256 -2.44 -0.36 -11.78
C TYR A 256 -0.91 -0.38 -11.67
N GLY A 257 -0.34 -0.95 -10.60
CA GLY A 257 1.11 -0.99 -10.42
C GLY A 257 1.69 0.41 -10.28
N ASN A 258 0.92 1.33 -9.69
CA ASN A 258 1.24 2.73 -9.51
C ASN A 258 1.44 3.03 -8.01
N PRO A 259 2.59 2.63 -7.44
CA PRO A 259 2.87 2.80 -6.01
C PRO A 259 2.97 4.29 -5.62
N ASP A 260 3.33 5.16 -6.55
CA ASP A 260 3.42 6.61 -6.33
C ASP A 260 2.06 7.19 -5.93
N SER A 261 1.02 6.90 -6.73
CA SER A 261 -0.36 7.31 -6.47
C SER A 261 -0.87 6.73 -5.15
N ALA A 262 -0.55 5.47 -4.87
CA ALA A 262 -0.93 4.82 -3.62
C ALA A 262 -0.33 5.52 -2.38
N VAL A 263 0.96 5.90 -2.42
CA VAL A 263 1.61 6.64 -1.32
C VAL A 263 0.88 7.97 -1.03
N ILE A 264 0.40 8.66 -2.06
CA ILE A 264 -0.33 9.93 -1.95
C ILE A 264 -1.70 9.70 -1.30
N TYR A 265 -2.48 8.72 -1.79
CA TYR A 265 -3.79 8.40 -1.23
C TYR A 265 -3.70 7.96 0.23
N TYR A 266 -2.78 7.04 0.56
CA TYR A 266 -2.57 6.66 1.96
C TYR A 266 -2.12 7.84 2.82
N GLY A 267 -1.33 8.77 2.27
CA GLY A 267 -0.95 10.01 2.96
C GLY A 267 -2.16 10.85 3.35
N ASN A 268 -3.11 11.03 2.43
CA ASN A 268 -4.36 11.75 2.70
C ASN A 268 -5.26 11.00 3.70
N VAL A 269 -5.35 9.66 3.60
CA VAL A 269 -6.09 8.84 4.58
C VAL A 269 -5.50 9.04 5.99
N ILE A 270 -4.18 9.00 6.13
CA ILE A 270 -3.52 9.20 7.42
C ILE A 270 -3.78 10.62 7.95
N GLU A 271 -3.68 11.66 7.12
CA GLU A 271 -3.98 13.04 7.51
C GLU A 271 -5.45 13.19 7.95
N LEU A 272 -6.40 12.54 7.26
CA LEU A 272 -7.80 12.49 7.67
C LEU A 272 -7.99 11.81 9.02
N MET A 273 -7.40 10.63 9.20
CA MET A 273 -7.52 9.85 10.41
C MET A 273 -6.95 10.57 11.63
N ASP A 274 -5.77 11.17 11.47
CA ASP A 274 -5.11 11.93 12.52
C ASP A 274 -5.91 13.21 12.83
N GLY A 275 -6.36 13.94 11.80
CA GLY A 275 -7.17 15.14 11.97
C GLY A 275 -8.51 14.91 12.67
N VAL A 276 -9.21 13.81 12.38
CA VAL A 276 -10.45 13.46 13.09
C VAL A 276 -10.19 13.16 14.58
N ARG A 277 -9.04 12.60 14.92
CA ARG A 277 -8.63 12.40 16.32
C ARG A 277 -8.31 13.72 17.04
N GLU A 278 -7.88 14.72 16.30
CA GLU A 278 -7.58 16.05 16.86
C GLU A 278 -8.80 16.96 16.99
N LEU A 279 -9.93 16.64 16.34
CA LEU A 279 -11.16 17.42 16.47
C LEU A 279 -11.64 17.47 17.93
N PRO A 280 -12.11 18.65 18.43
CA PRO A 280 -12.58 18.83 19.80
C PRO A 280 -14.02 18.32 19.97
N LEU A 281 -14.22 17.02 19.69
CA LEU A 281 -15.54 16.38 19.67
C LEU A 281 -16.11 16.12 21.08
N GLY A 282 -15.26 16.10 22.11
CA GLY A 282 -15.67 15.76 23.47
C GLY A 282 -16.12 14.31 23.65
N ILE A 283 -15.85 13.42 22.68
CA ILE A 283 -16.22 11.99 22.73
C ILE A 283 -14.99 11.08 22.92
N PRO A 284 -15.15 9.92 23.59
CA PRO A 284 -14.12 8.90 23.71
C PRO A 284 -13.58 8.42 22.35
N GLU A 285 -12.34 7.92 22.31
CA GLU A 285 -11.71 7.42 21.07
C GLU A 285 -12.55 6.31 20.40
N ASP A 286 -13.06 5.37 21.19
CA ASP A 286 -13.84 4.22 20.70
C ASP A 286 -15.15 4.65 20.01
N ASP A 287 -15.73 5.80 20.39
CA ASP A 287 -16.97 6.33 19.81
C ASP A 287 -16.75 7.14 18.53
N ARG A 288 -15.48 7.47 18.21
CA ARG A 288 -15.13 8.16 16.96
C ARG A 288 -15.34 7.28 15.75
N GLY A 289 -15.32 5.97 15.91
CA GLY A 289 -15.55 5.00 14.84
C GLY A 289 -14.28 4.25 14.46
N LEU A 290 -14.46 3.05 13.92
CA LEU A 290 -13.42 2.05 13.73
C LEU A 290 -12.23 2.57 12.89
N PHE A 291 -12.50 3.30 11.81
CA PHE A 291 -11.46 3.84 10.94
C PHE A 291 -10.67 4.98 11.55
N PHE A 292 -11.12 5.61 12.64
CA PHE A 292 -10.40 6.71 13.28
C PHE A 292 -9.60 6.25 14.50
N HIS A 293 -9.77 5.00 14.91
CA HIS A 293 -8.97 4.38 15.96
C HIS A 293 -7.50 4.27 15.54
N ARG A 294 -6.58 4.52 16.48
CA ARG A 294 -5.13 4.29 16.30
C ARG A 294 -4.76 2.93 15.67
N ARG A 295 -5.42 1.84 16.07
CA ARG A 295 -5.14 0.48 15.57
C ARG A 295 -5.28 0.39 14.05
N THR A 296 -6.38 0.88 13.50
CA THR A 296 -6.60 0.93 12.05
C THR A 296 -5.54 1.79 11.35
N GLY A 297 -5.12 2.89 11.99
CA GLY A 297 -4.10 3.78 11.46
C GLY A 297 -2.72 3.15 11.27
N ARG A 298 -2.33 2.24 12.17
CA ARG A 298 -1.06 1.48 12.03
C ARG A 298 -1.02 0.69 10.75
N ASN A 299 -2.12 0.04 10.41
CA ASN A 299 -2.19 -0.80 9.23
C ASN A 299 -2.21 0.03 7.94
N VAL A 300 -2.91 1.16 7.92
CA VAL A 300 -2.84 2.11 6.80
C VAL A 300 -1.41 2.63 6.61
N ARG A 301 -0.71 2.95 7.72
CA ARG A 301 0.72 3.32 7.67
C ARG A 301 1.59 2.18 7.15
N ALA A 302 1.32 0.94 7.53
CA ALA A 302 2.04 -0.24 7.05
C ALA A 302 1.83 -0.48 5.55
N LEU A 303 0.60 -0.29 5.04
CA LEU A 303 0.29 -0.32 3.61
C LEU A 303 1.03 0.79 2.86
N ARG A 304 1.04 2.01 3.42
CA ARG A 304 1.80 3.14 2.86
C ARG A 304 3.29 2.86 2.79
N ILE A 305 3.87 2.24 3.82
CA ILE A 305 5.29 1.86 3.86
C ILE A 305 5.62 0.88 2.73
N ALA A 306 4.77 -0.13 2.49
CA ALA A 306 4.95 -1.08 1.40
C ALA A 306 4.93 -0.39 0.03
N ALA A 307 3.90 0.43 -0.24
CA ALA A 307 3.84 1.23 -1.47
C ALA A 307 5.05 2.16 -1.61
N PHE A 308 5.53 2.77 -0.52
CA PHE A 308 6.70 3.66 -0.54
C PHE A 308 7.99 2.92 -0.86
N MET A 309 8.17 1.67 -0.40
CA MET A 309 9.33 0.84 -0.76
C MET A 309 9.41 0.61 -2.27
N GLU A 310 8.28 0.30 -2.90
CA GLU A 310 8.19 0.12 -4.36
C GLU A 310 8.36 1.44 -5.11
N ALA A 311 7.69 2.51 -4.68
CA ALA A 311 7.85 3.84 -5.25
C ALA A 311 9.31 4.32 -5.19
N HIS A 312 10.02 4.07 -4.09
CA HIS A 312 11.46 4.35 -3.99
C HIS A 312 12.29 3.50 -4.95
N ALA A 313 11.93 2.22 -5.15
CA ALA A 313 12.66 1.34 -6.05
C ALA A 313 12.56 1.80 -7.52
N ILE A 314 11.43 2.42 -7.91
CA ILE A 314 11.17 2.94 -9.25
C ILE A 314 11.68 4.38 -9.40
N HIS A 315 11.35 5.25 -8.44
CA HIS A 315 11.60 6.70 -8.46
C HIS A 315 12.32 7.17 -7.18
N PRO A 316 13.60 6.80 -6.98
CA PRO A 316 14.32 7.04 -5.72
C PRO A 316 14.49 8.52 -5.36
N ASP A 317 14.58 9.40 -6.36
CA ASP A 317 14.71 10.85 -6.15
C ASP A 317 13.40 11.46 -5.66
N GLU A 318 12.27 10.95 -6.17
CA GLU A 318 10.95 11.43 -5.77
C GLU A 318 10.56 10.86 -4.40
N PHE A 319 10.98 9.64 -4.06
CA PHE A 319 10.65 8.99 -2.78
C PHE A 319 11.92 8.73 -1.97
N PRO A 320 12.49 9.73 -1.27
CA PRO A 320 13.75 9.59 -0.56
C PRO A 320 13.74 8.50 0.50
N ILE A 321 14.85 7.76 0.60
CA ILE A 321 14.98 6.64 1.54
C ILE A 321 14.87 7.09 3.01
N GLN A 322 15.30 8.32 3.32
CA GLN A 322 15.21 8.89 4.67
C GLN A 322 13.76 9.09 5.11
N THR A 323 12.87 9.46 4.19
CA THR A 323 11.43 9.60 4.48
C THR A 323 10.83 8.24 4.82
N LEU A 324 11.22 7.18 4.10
CA LEU A 324 10.81 5.80 4.42
C LEU A 324 11.29 5.37 5.81
N GLN A 325 12.57 5.63 6.14
CA GLN A 325 13.12 5.34 7.47
C GLN A 325 12.32 6.03 8.57
N GLN A 326 11.99 7.32 8.40
CA GLN A 326 11.20 8.08 9.36
C GLN A 326 9.80 7.48 9.55
N HIS A 327 9.13 7.10 8.46
CA HIS A 327 7.80 6.46 8.53
C HIS A 327 7.84 5.11 9.24
N ALA A 328 8.83 4.27 8.94
CA ALA A 328 8.99 2.97 9.59
C ALA A 328 9.31 3.12 11.09
N GLN A 329 10.21 4.03 11.46
CA GLN A 329 10.56 4.27 12.87
C GLN A 329 9.39 4.85 13.66
N ALA A 330 8.60 5.75 13.06
CA ALA A 330 7.39 6.28 13.67
C ALA A 330 6.37 5.18 13.95
N LEU A 331 6.15 4.26 13.00
CA LEU A 331 5.24 3.13 13.17
C LEU A 331 5.70 2.18 14.29
N LEU A 332 7.00 1.83 14.36
CA LEU A 332 7.54 1.01 15.45
C LEU A 332 7.36 1.69 16.82
N THR A 333 7.59 3.00 16.88
CA THR A 333 7.39 3.78 18.10
C THR A 333 5.92 3.77 18.53
N GLU A 334 4.99 3.92 17.58
CA GLU A 334 3.55 3.86 17.83
C GLU A 334 3.09 2.48 18.32
N VAL A 335 3.66 1.39 17.79
CA VAL A 335 3.38 0.02 18.25
C VAL A 335 3.95 -0.22 19.64
N ALA A 336 5.19 0.20 19.91
CA ALA A 336 5.88 -0.06 21.16
C ALA A 336 5.33 0.72 22.36
N THR A 337 4.70 1.88 22.12
CA THR A 337 4.19 2.78 23.17
C THR A 337 2.71 2.57 23.49
N ASP A 338 2.03 1.65 22.82
CA ASP A 338 0.61 1.40 23.07
C ASP A 338 0.40 0.54 24.31
N LEU A 339 -0.18 1.14 25.35
CA LEU A 339 -0.49 0.49 26.62
C LEU A 339 -1.82 -0.28 26.57
N ASN A 340 -2.63 -0.12 25.52
CA ASN A 340 -3.97 -0.73 25.39
C ASN A 340 -3.94 -2.16 24.81
N MET A 341 -2.86 -2.92 25.06
CA MET A 341 -2.74 -4.32 24.62
C MET A 341 -3.56 -5.30 25.47
N VAL A 342 -4.09 -4.87 26.62
CA VAL A 342 -4.82 -5.72 27.56
C VAL A 342 -6.16 -6.16 26.96
N GLY A 343 -6.38 -7.47 26.84
CA GLY A 343 -7.65 -8.06 26.38
C GLY A 343 -7.82 -8.12 24.87
N VAL A 344 -6.78 -7.79 24.08
CA VAL A 344 -6.79 -7.98 22.63
C VAL A 344 -6.62 -9.48 22.33
N ASP A 345 -7.53 -10.04 21.53
CA ASP A 345 -7.41 -11.44 21.10
C ASP A 345 -6.18 -11.65 20.20
N GLY A 346 -5.71 -12.90 20.09
CA GLY A 346 -4.53 -13.24 19.28
C GLY A 346 -4.61 -12.74 17.83
N PRO A 347 -5.72 -12.99 17.09
CA PRO A 347 -5.90 -12.49 15.72
C PRO A 347 -5.80 -10.97 15.59
N CYS A 348 -6.45 -10.21 16.47
CA CYS A 348 -6.42 -8.75 16.49
C CYS A 348 -5.02 -8.24 16.84
N PHE A 349 -4.34 -8.90 17.77
CA PHE A 349 -2.95 -8.59 18.12
C PHE A 349 -2.03 -8.76 16.90
N MET A 350 -2.15 -9.88 16.18
CA MET A 350 -1.39 -10.10 14.96
C MET A 350 -1.66 -9.03 13.90
N ALA A 351 -2.94 -8.76 13.64
CA ALA A 351 -3.37 -7.82 12.59
C ALA A 351 -2.87 -6.39 12.81
N PHE A 352 -2.91 -5.90 14.05
CA PHE A 352 -2.71 -4.48 14.35
C PHE A 352 -1.42 -4.15 15.12
N PHE A 353 -0.64 -5.16 15.51
CA PHE A 353 0.64 -4.98 16.21
C PHE A 353 1.76 -5.76 15.53
N THR A 354 1.63 -7.07 15.39
CA THR A 354 2.69 -7.93 14.84
C THR A 354 3.01 -7.59 13.37
N TYR A 355 2.00 -7.58 12.50
CA TYR A 355 2.21 -7.36 11.06
C TYR A 355 2.70 -5.93 10.75
N PRO A 356 2.14 -4.87 11.35
CA PRO A 356 2.67 -3.52 11.18
C PRO A 356 4.13 -3.39 11.64
N ALA A 357 4.48 -3.98 12.79
CA ALA A 357 5.86 -3.97 13.28
C ALA A 357 6.80 -4.74 12.36
N ALA A 358 6.40 -5.93 11.89
CA ALA A 358 7.17 -6.72 10.94
C ALA A 358 7.43 -5.94 9.65
N LYS A 359 6.39 -5.34 9.05
CA LYS A 359 6.53 -4.50 7.84
C LYS A 359 7.43 -3.29 8.07
N ALA A 360 7.36 -2.66 9.24
CA ALA A 360 8.23 -1.53 9.58
C ALA A 360 9.70 -1.96 9.75
N TYR A 361 9.98 -3.08 10.42
CA TYR A 361 11.34 -3.62 10.51
C TYR A 361 11.89 -4.01 9.13
N ALA A 362 11.07 -4.64 8.28
CA ALA A 362 11.45 -4.97 6.91
C ALA A 362 11.78 -3.72 6.09
N ALA A 363 11.00 -2.65 6.24
CA ALA A 363 11.29 -1.37 5.59
C ALA A 363 12.59 -0.73 6.07
N LEU A 364 12.91 -0.81 7.37
CA LEU A 364 14.23 -0.38 7.88
C LEU A 364 15.36 -1.25 7.30
N GLY A 365 15.16 -2.57 7.22
CA GLY A 365 16.12 -3.48 6.59
C GLY A 365 16.39 -3.11 5.13
N PHE A 366 15.32 -2.85 4.36
CA PHE A 366 15.40 -2.34 3.00
C PHE A 366 16.19 -1.04 2.91
N CYS A 367 15.98 -0.10 3.82
CA CYS A 367 16.70 1.18 3.83
C CYS A 367 18.20 1.00 4.02
N GLU A 368 18.64 0.18 4.99
CA GLU A 368 20.07 -0.10 5.21
C GLU A 368 20.71 -0.75 3.97
N CYS A 369 20.02 -1.73 3.37
CA CYS A 369 20.48 -2.42 2.15
C CYS A 369 20.59 -1.46 0.96
N ARG A 370 19.62 -0.54 0.78
CA ARG A 370 19.64 0.46 -0.29
C ARG A 370 20.76 1.46 -0.12
N LEU A 371 20.95 1.97 1.10
CA LEU A 371 22.06 2.86 1.43
C LEU A 371 23.41 2.17 1.17
N ALA A 372 23.55 0.89 1.55
CA ALA A 372 24.75 0.11 1.30
C ALA A 372 25.04 0.01 -0.20
N LYS A 373 24.03 -0.32 -1.00
CA LYS A 373 24.12 -0.42 -2.46
C LYS A 373 24.52 0.92 -3.11
N GLN A 374 23.93 2.04 -2.67
CA GLN A 374 24.26 3.38 -3.16
C GLN A 374 25.70 3.77 -2.81
N ALA A 375 26.16 3.48 -1.59
CA ALA A 375 27.53 3.74 -1.18
C ALA A 375 28.55 2.92 -1.98
N MET A 376 28.25 1.65 -2.26
CA MET A 376 29.10 0.81 -3.12
C MET A 376 29.14 1.30 -4.58
N ALA A 377 28.05 1.92 -5.06
CA ALA A 377 27.99 2.54 -6.38
C ALA A 377 28.64 3.95 -6.43
N GLY A 378 29.11 4.47 -5.29
CA GLY A 378 29.68 5.82 -5.19
C GLY A 378 28.66 6.96 -5.32
N THR A 379 27.36 6.65 -5.23
CA THR A 379 26.27 7.62 -5.39
C THR A 379 25.79 8.22 -4.06
N ALA A 380 26.24 7.68 -2.93
CA ALA A 380 25.96 8.22 -1.60
C ALA A 380 27.19 8.14 -0.70
N ASN A 381 27.40 9.19 0.11
CA ASN A 381 28.39 9.15 1.19
C ASN A 381 27.74 8.53 2.42
N MET A 382 28.29 7.41 2.90
CA MET A 382 27.88 6.78 4.14
C MET A 382 28.95 6.97 5.22
N ALA A 383 28.54 7.26 6.45
CA ALA A 383 29.44 7.35 7.60
C ALA A 383 30.03 5.97 7.99
N ASN A 384 29.26 4.90 7.78
CA ASN A 384 29.63 3.52 8.10
C ASN A 384 30.04 2.75 6.84
N HIS A 385 30.79 1.67 7.02
CA HIS A 385 31.19 0.81 5.91
C HIS A 385 29.95 0.12 5.27
N PRO A 386 29.85 0.01 3.93
CA PRO A 386 28.69 -0.59 3.27
C PRO A 386 28.39 -2.04 3.72
N ILE A 387 29.44 -2.81 4.04
CA ILE A 387 29.30 -4.17 4.61
C ILE A 387 28.51 -4.13 5.93
N ASP A 388 28.79 -3.17 6.81
CA ASP A 388 28.09 -3.07 8.11
C ASP A 388 26.61 -2.71 7.91
N ALA A 389 26.30 -1.90 6.90
CA ALA A 389 24.92 -1.57 6.54
C ALA A 389 24.16 -2.80 6.03
N TRP A 390 24.76 -3.62 5.17
CA TRP A 390 24.19 -4.92 4.78
C TRP A 390 23.92 -5.83 5.99
N MET A 391 24.87 -5.91 6.92
CA MET A 391 24.72 -6.70 8.15
C MET A 391 23.58 -6.19 9.04
N ARG A 392 23.44 -4.86 9.20
CA ARG A 392 22.31 -4.26 9.93
C ARG A 392 20.98 -4.54 9.23
N GLY A 393 20.94 -4.42 7.90
CA GLY A 393 19.76 -4.74 7.09
C GLY A 393 19.30 -6.18 7.30
N ALA A 394 20.24 -7.12 7.30
CA ALA A 394 19.96 -8.53 7.56
C ALA A 394 19.35 -8.78 8.95
N VAL A 395 19.91 -8.16 9.99
CA VAL A 395 19.37 -8.26 11.37
C VAL A 395 17.95 -7.69 11.46
N LEU A 396 17.67 -6.57 10.77
CA LEU A 396 16.35 -5.96 10.74
C LEU A 396 15.32 -6.85 10.04
N TYR A 397 15.68 -7.48 8.92
CA TYR A 397 14.81 -8.46 8.25
C TYR A 397 14.58 -9.72 9.10
N GLN A 398 15.61 -10.23 9.79
CA GLN A 398 15.41 -11.32 10.76
C GLN A 398 14.43 -10.93 11.87
N ARG A 399 14.55 -9.70 12.39
CA ARG A 399 13.62 -9.17 13.40
C ARG A 399 12.19 -9.09 12.84
N ALA A 400 12.03 -8.66 11.59
CA ALA A 400 10.74 -8.63 10.91
C ALA A 400 10.09 -10.03 10.82
N ALA A 401 10.89 -11.07 10.60
CA ALA A 401 10.42 -12.45 10.52
C ALA A 401 10.14 -13.11 11.89
N THR A 402 10.78 -12.63 12.97
CA THR A 402 10.82 -13.34 14.26
C THR A 402 9.44 -13.56 14.86
N ASP A 403 8.60 -12.52 14.83
CA ASP A 403 7.31 -12.52 15.50
C ASP A 403 6.16 -12.96 14.56
N LEU A 404 6.47 -13.36 13.31
CA LEU A 404 5.48 -13.86 12.35
C LEU A 404 5.28 -15.39 12.48
N PRO A 405 4.06 -15.89 12.20
CA PRO A 405 3.77 -17.33 12.21
C PRO A 405 4.63 -18.15 11.25
N ASP A 406 4.89 -19.42 11.58
CA ASP A 406 5.65 -20.35 10.73
C ASP A 406 4.95 -20.72 9.42
N ASP A 407 3.64 -20.49 9.32
CA ASP A 407 2.87 -20.69 8.10
C ASP A 407 2.68 -19.40 7.28
N GLU A 408 3.33 -18.30 7.64
CA GLU A 408 3.20 -16.99 6.97
C GLU A 408 4.26 -16.80 5.87
N GLU A 409 3.84 -16.43 4.66
CA GLU A 409 4.75 -16.17 3.54
C GLU A 409 5.69 -14.98 3.78
N LEU A 410 5.22 -13.90 4.43
CA LEU A 410 6.04 -12.73 4.72
C LEU A 410 7.22 -13.08 5.63
N LYS A 411 7.05 -14.05 6.53
CA LYS A 411 8.16 -14.55 7.35
C LYS A 411 9.29 -15.07 6.47
N HIS A 412 8.94 -15.93 5.52
CA HIS A 412 9.91 -16.57 4.64
C HIS A 412 10.52 -15.57 3.66
N ALA A 413 9.72 -14.66 3.12
CA ALA A 413 10.21 -13.55 2.30
C ALA A 413 11.24 -12.71 3.07
N TYR A 414 10.97 -12.33 4.32
CA TYR A 414 11.91 -11.57 5.13
C TYR A 414 13.15 -12.37 5.54
N LEU A 415 13.03 -13.66 5.84
CA LEU A 415 14.20 -14.52 6.06
C LEU A 415 15.08 -14.60 4.80
N ASN A 416 14.47 -14.64 3.62
CA ASN A 416 15.21 -14.65 2.35
C ASN A 416 15.92 -13.32 2.09
N GLU A 417 15.25 -12.19 2.32
CA GLU A 417 15.88 -10.88 2.22
C GLU A 417 16.99 -10.68 3.25
N ALA A 418 16.84 -11.22 4.47
CA ALA A 418 17.91 -11.26 5.46
C ALA A 418 19.12 -12.06 4.97
N LEU A 419 18.89 -13.22 4.35
CA LEU A 419 19.93 -14.08 3.81
C LEU A 419 20.70 -13.38 2.67
N LYS A 420 19.99 -12.74 1.73
CA LYS A 420 20.59 -11.91 0.66
C LYS A 420 21.43 -10.78 1.23
N ALA A 421 20.90 -10.08 2.23
CA ALA A 421 21.64 -9.02 2.90
C ALA A 421 22.90 -9.55 3.60
N TYR A 422 22.85 -10.70 4.27
CA TYR A 422 24.03 -11.33 4.86
C TYR A 422 25.07 -11.76 3.83
N TRP A 423 24.67 -12.29 2.67
CA TRP A 423 25.60 -12.63 1.60
C TRP A 423 26.33 -11.39 1.04
N HIS A 424 25.61 -10.28 0.82
CA HIS A 424 26.25 -9.01 0.46
C HIS A 424 27.13 -8.44 1.59
N GLY A 425 26.72 -8.66 2.84
CA GLY A 425 27.45 -8.31 4.06
C GLY A 425 28.62 -9.24 4.40
N GLN A 426 28.99 -10.18 3.51
CA GLN A 426 30.09 -11.12 3.72
C GLN A 426 29.98 -11.91 5.04
N ALA A 427 28.75 -12.26 5.45
CA ALA A 427 28.52 -13.06 6.63
C ALA A 427 29.06 -14.49 6.46
N THR A 428 29.48 -15.09 7.57
CA THR A 428 29.94 -16.49 7.59
C THR A 428 28.77 -17.46 7.44
N LEU A 429 29.07 -18.69 7.03
CA LEU A 429 28.10 -19.79 6.98
C LEU A 429 27.40 -20.01 8.32
N GLY A 430 28.08 -19.78 9.45
CA GLY A 430 27.48 -19.85 10.79
C GLY A 430 26.31 -18.88 11.00
N LYS A 431 26.22 -17.79 10.22
CA LYS A 431 25.09 -16.85 10.25
C LYS A 431 24.03 -17.16 9.17
N THR A 432 24.44 -17.59 7.99
CA THR A 432 23.53 -17.78 6.85
C THR A 432 22.86 -19.16 6.84
N LEU A 433 23.57 -20.22 7.25
CA LEU A 433 23.04 -21.59 7.30
C LEU A 433 21.81 -21.74 8.21
N PRO A 434 21.75 -21.15 9.42
CA PRO A 434 20.55 -21.21 10.24
C PRO A 434 19.31 -20.64 9.54
N LEU A 435 19.46 -19.60 8.71
CA LEU A 435 18.33 -19.04 7.98
C LEU A 435 17.86 -19.95 6.85
N LEU A 436 18.79 -20.53 6.08
CA LEU A 436 18.45 -21.52 5.05
C LEU A 436 17.66 -22.70 5.63
N LEU A 437 18.08 -23.21 6.81
CA LEU A 437 17.40 -24.30 7.49
C LEU A 437 16.02 -23.89 8.02
N GLN A 438 15.85 -22.65 8.50
CA GLN A 438 14.54 -22.14 8.89
C GLN A 438 13.59 -22.03 7.70
N ILE A 439 14.07 -21.54 6.55
CA ILE A 439 13.28 -21.48 5.31
C ILE A 439 12.89 -22.90 4.87
N GLU A 440 13.85 -23.84 4.83
CA GLU A 440 13.60 -25.23 4.44
C GLU A 440 12.52 -25.90 5.33
N ALA A 441 12.60 -25.68 6.64
CA ALA A 441 11.69 -26.29 7.60
C ALA A 441 10.28 -25.69 7.57
N GLY A 442 10.15 -24.37 7.38
CA GLY A 442 8.86 -23.67 7.38
C GLY A 442 8.13 -23.72 6.04
N LEU A 443 8.86 -23.89 4.92
CA LEU A 443 8.30 -23.82 3.57
C LEU A 443 7.12 -24.77 3.34
N PRO A 444 7.14 -26.05 3.77
CA PRO A 444 5.98 -26.93 3.62
C PRO A 444 4.74 -26.38 4.33
N GLY A 445 4.89 -25.84 5.54
CA GLY A 445 3.80 -25.26 6.33
C GLY A 445 3.22 -24.02 5.65
N MET A 446 4.08 -23.12 5.20
CA MET A 446 3.69 -21.93 4.44
C MET A 446 2.94 -22.31 3.13
N LYS A 447 3.42 -23.31 2.39
CA LYS A 447 2.79 -23.74 1.12
C LYS A 447 1.37 -24.22 1.33
N ARG A 448 1.03 -24.77 2.50
CA ARG A 448 -0.34 -25.23 2.81
C ARG A 448 -1.39 -24.13 2.67
N LEU A 449 -1.02 -22.88 2.92
CA LEU A 449 -1.91 -21.72 2.84
C LEU A 449 -1.57 -20.81 1.65
N TRP A 450 -0.29 -20.54 1.41
CA TRP A 450 0.15 -19.41 0.58
C TRP A 450 0.78 -19.80 -0.77
N GLU A 451 0.83 -21.07 -1.14
CA GLU A 451 1.48 -21.51 -2.40
C GLU A 451 0.92 -20.83 -3.67
N ASN A 452 -0.34 -20.39 -3.64
CA ASN A 452 -0.97 -19.65 -4.74
C ASN A 452 -1.36 -18.21 -4.38
N SER A 453 -0.66 -17.60 -3.42
CA SER A 453 -0.79 -16.18 -3.14
C SER A 453 -0.29 -15.33 -4.31
N MET A 454 -0.62 -14.03 -4.33
CA MET A 454 -0.08 -13.13 -5.35
C MET A 454 1.46 -13.12 -5.32
N TRP A 455 2.07 -13.05 -4.14
CA TRP A 455 3.52 -13.06 -3.98
C TRP A 455 4.15 -14.35 -4.54
N ALA A 456 3.56 -15.51 -4.26
CA ALA A 456 4.05 -16.79 -4.78
C ALA A 456 3.93 -16.86 -6.32
N LEU A 457 2.78 -16.42 -6.86
CA LEU A 457 2.50 -16.38 -8.29
C LEU A 457 3.41 -15.40 -9.06
N GLU A 458 3.89 -14.35 -8.40
CA GLU A 458 4.83 -13.37 -8.94
C GLU A 458 6.30 -13.80 -8.83
N GLY A 459 6.56 -15.04 -8.41
CA GLY A 459 7.90 -15.63 -8.37
C GLY A 459 8.56 -15.59 -7.00
N GLY A 460 7.88 -15.10 -5.96
CA GLY A 460 8.41 -15.10 -4.59
C GLY A 460 8.75 -16.50 -4.10
N LEU A 461 7.95 -17.50 -4.45
CA LEU A 461 8.25 -18.90 -4.12
C LEU A 461 9.49 -19.42 -4.88
N ALA A 462 9.64 -19.05 -6.15
CA ALA A 462 10.80 -19.43 -6.94
C ALA A 462 12.10 -18.83 -6.37
N ASP A 463 12.05 -17.60 -5.85
CA ASP A 463 13.17 -16.93 -5.17
C ASP A 463 13.59 -17.62 -3.85
N LEU A 464 12.62 -18.20 -3.11
CA LEU A 464 12.94 -19.07 -1.98
C LEU A 464 13.59 -20.38 -2.42
N GLU A 465 13.04 -21.01 -3.46
CA GLU A 465 13.55 -22.29 -3.98
C GLU A 465 14.95 -22.16 -4.57
N GLU A 466 15.25 -21.04 -5.25
CA GLU A 466 16.59 -20.70 -5.72
C GLU A 466 17.57 -20.59 -4.55
N SER A 467 17.18 -19.90 -3.47
CA SER A 467 18.01 -19.79 -2.26
C SER A 467 18.20 -21.14 -1.56
N LEU A 468 17.19 -22.01 -1.55
CA LEU A 468 17.29 -23.36 -1.01
C LEU A 468 18.12 -24.30 -1.89
N SER A 469 18.22 -24.05 -3.20
CA SER A 469 19.11 -24.83 -4.07
C SER A 469 20.58 -24.71 -3.61
N PHE A 470 20.98 -23.52 -3.16
CA PHE A 470 22.30 -23.26 -2.58
C PHE A 470 22.57 -24.04 -1.29
N LEU A 471 21.53 -24.39 -0.51
CA LEU A 471 21.69 -25.20 0.70
C LEU A 471 22.25 -26.60 0.38
N GLY A 472 21.92 -27.16 -0.79
CA GLY A 472 22.49 -28.42 -1.28
C GLY A 472 24.01 -28.32 -1.47
N ASP A 473 24.48 -27.24 -2.09
CA ASP A 473 25.90 -26.98 -2.30
C ASP A 473 26.63 -26.76 -0.96
N VAL A 474 26.05 -25.99 -0.05
CA VAL A 474 26.61 -25.75 1.29
C VAL A 474 26.76 -27.07 2.07
N ARG A 475 25.74 -27.94 2.05
CA ARG A 475 25.81 -29.26 2.70
C ARG A 475 26.94 -30.12 2.11
N MET A 476 27.10 -30.11 0.80
CA MET A 476 28.19 -30.83 0.13
C MET A 476 29.56 -30.27 0.50
N MET A 477 29.72 -28.94 0.56
CA MET A 477 30.98 -28.28 0.94
C MET A 477 31.37 -28.52 2.40
N LEU A 478 30.40 -28.58 3.32
CA LEU A 478 30.66 -28.93 4.71
C LEU A 478 31.03 -30.40 4.87
N ASN A 479 30.32 -31.30 4.17
CA ASN A 479 30.57 -32.74 4.25
C ASN A 479 31.94 -33.16 3.70
N ASN A 480 32.41 -32.51 2.63
CA ASN A 480 33.72 -32.80 2.03
C ASN A 480 34.87 -31.98 2.66
N GLY A 481 34.58 -31.12 3.64
CA GLY A 481 35.57 -30.28 4.33
C GLY A 481 36.13 -29.12 3.50
N SER A 482 35.54 -28.81 2.33
CA SER A 482 35.94 -27.65 1.52
C SER A 482 35.46 -26.31 2.10
N ALA A 483 34.52 -26.35 3.05
CA ALA A 483 34.07 -25.20 3.82
C ALA A 483 33.93 -25.54 5.32
N THR A 484 33.97 -24.50 6.14
CA THR A 484 33.68 -24.53 7.58
C THR A 484 32.58 -23.51 7.91
N LEU A 485 32.03 -23.53 9.13
CA LEU A 485 31.05 -22.52 9.55
C LEU A 485 31.62 -21.09 9.57
N ASP A 486 32.94 -20.92 9.63
CA ASP A 486 33.59 -19.61 9.55
C ASP A 486 33.83 -19.14 8.10
N SER A 487 33.55 -20.00 7.11
CA SER A 487 33.72 -19.64 5.70
C SER A 487 32.69 -18.61 5.26
N VAL A 488 33.13 -17.63 4.48
CA VAL A 488 32.26 -16.65 3.82
C VAL A 488 31.97 -17.17 2.41
N ILE A 489 30.75 -17.67 2.21
CA ILE A 489 30.30 -18.24 0.93
C ILE A 489 28.96 -17.61 0.57
N LYS A 490 28.81 -17.27 -0.71
CA LYS A 490 27.57 -16.77 -1.29
C LYS A 490 27.26 -17.50 -2.60
N PRO A 491 26.00 -17.56 -3.03
CA PRO A 491 25.65 -18.09 -4.33
C PRO A 491 26.19 -17.21 -5.48
N SER A 492 26.35 -17.83 -6.66
CA SER A 492 26.99 -17.20 -7.83
C SER A 492 26.08 -16.24 -8.60
N TRP A 493 24.76 -16.34 -8.43
CA TRP A 493 23.76 -15.50 -9.10
C TRP A 493 23.51 -14.15 -8.41
N LEU A 494 24.27 -13.86 -7.35
CA LEU A 494 24.14 -12.69 -6.46
C LEU A 494 25.27 -11.69 -6.64
#